data_AF-A0A9D1DLU8-F1
#
_entry.id   AF-A0A9D1DLU8-F1
#
_cell.length_a   1.000
_cell.length_b   1.000
_cell.length_c   1.000
_cell.angle_alpha   90.00
_cell.angle_beta   90.00
_cell.angle_gamma   90.00
#
_symmetry.space_group_name_H-M   'P 1'
#
loop_
_entity.id
_entity.type
_entity.pdbx_description
1 polymer ?
#
loop_
_entity_poly.entity_id
_entity_poly.type
_entity_poly.pdbx_seq_one_letter_code
_entity_poly.pdbx_strand_id
1 'polypeptide(L)'
;MKKLVLAVSLIAILIVGVYSVAYMHSEIPVTYDGRGTDVYQLQQDPQSYDVSDPDGAASIIVQENLAKTQAVNNVTAIVFDFRGYDTLGESFVLLIAITGATVILRRQTKRWEGGGHE
;
A
#
# COMPACT_ATOMS: atom_id res chain seq x y z
N MET A 1 -7.96 -16.39 -30.24
CA MET A 1 -7.63 -17.20 -29.03
C MET A 1 -6.99 -16.37 -27.91
N LYS A 2 -5.84 -15.71 -28.11
CA LYS A 2 -5.15 -14.92 -27.05
C LYS A 2 -6.02 -13.84 -26.37
N LYS A 3 -6.79 -13.07 -27.15
CA LYS A 3 -7.72 -12.04 -26.63
C LYS A 3 -8.89 -12.63 -25.83
N LEU A 4 -9.35 -13.82 -26.21
CA LEU A 4 -10.45 -14.52 -25.53
C LEU A 4 -9.98 -15.11 -24.21
N VAL A 5 -8.80 -15.74 -24.19
CA VAL A 5 -8.17 -16.24 -22.96
C VAL A 5 -7.91 -15.10 -21.97
N LEU A 6 -7.43 -13.96 -22.46
CA LEU A 6 -7.20 -12.78 -21.63
C LEU A 6 -8.50 -12.21 -21.04
N ALA A 7 -9.56 -12.11 -21.86
CA ALA A 7 -10.86 -11.64 -21.38
C ALA A 7 -11.46 -12.59 -20.32
N VAL A 8 -11.39 -13.90 -20.55
CA VAL A 8 -11.89 -14.91 -19.59
C VAL A 8 -11.08 -14.86 -18.29
N SER A 9 -9.76 -14.71 -18.35
CA SER A 9 -8.92 -14.59 -17.17
C SER A 9 -9.23 -13.33 -16.35
N LEU A 10 -9.44 -12.18 -16.99
CA LEU A 10 -9.82 -10.94 -16.30
C LEU A 10 -11.20 -11.07 -15.64
N ILE A 11 -12.16 -11.71 -16.30
CA ILE A 11 -13.50 -11.96 -15.74
C ILE A 11 -13.41 -12.89 -14.52
N ALA A 12 -12.62 -13.96 -14.61
CA ALA A 12 -12.43 -14.88 -13.48
C ALA A 12 -11.79 -14.17 -12.27
N ILE A 13 -10.75 -13.36 -12.49
CA ILE A 13 -10.11 -12.56 -11.43
C ILE A 13 -11.12 -11.59 -10.80
N LEU A 14 -11.93 -10.91 -11.63
CA LEU A 14 -12.95 -9.98 -11.14
C LEU A 14 -14.00 -10.69 -10.28
N ILE A 15 -14.52 -11.83 -10.73
CA ILE A 15 -15.53 -12.60 -9.99
C ILE A 15 -14.98 -13.06 -8.65
N VAL A 16 -13.76 -13.61 -8.63
CA VAL A 16 -13.11 -14.02 -7.38
C VAL A 16 -12.87 -12.83 -6.47
N GLY A 17 -12.41 -11.69 -7.01
CA GLY A 17 -12.21 -10.47 -6.25
C GLY A 17 -13.50 -9.95 -5.60
N VAL A 18 -14.59 -9.90 -6.36
CA VAL A 18 -15.91 -9.48 -5.84
C VAL A 18 -16.42 -10.44 -4.77
N TYR A 19 -16.28 -11.75 -4.99
CA TYR A 19 -16.67 -12.76 -4.00
C TYR A 19 -15.87 -12.59 -2.70
N SER A 20 -14.55 -12.42 -2.79
CA SER A 20 -13.69 -12.20 -1.62
C SER A 20 -14.07 -10.95 -0.84
N VAL A 21 -14.36 -9.83 -1.53
CA VAL A 21 -14.80 -8.59 -0.86
C VAL A 21 -16.15 -8.77 -0.18
N ALA A 22 -17.10 -9.42 -0.84
CA ALA A 22 -18.42 -9.69 -0.27
C ALA A 22 -18.32 -10.59 0.97
N TYR A 23 -17.51 -11.65 0.89
CA TYR A 23 -17.21 -12.54 2.00
C TYR A 23 -16.56 -11.79 3.17
N MET A 24 -15.59 -10.92 2.87
CA MET A 24 -14.92 -10.11 3.90
C MET A 24 -15.90 -9.18 4.61
N HIS A 25 -16.85 -8.60 3.87
CA HIS A 25 -17.87 -7.72 4.42
C HIS A 25 -18.93 -8.48 5.27
N SER A 26 -19.28 -9.72 4.91
CA SER A 26 -20.30 -10.48 5.64
C SER A 26 -19.76 -11.24 6.85
N GLU A 27 -18.53 -11.75 6.77
CA GLU A 27 -18.01 -12.69 7.78
C GLU A 27 -16.97 -12.07 8.73
N ILE A 28 -16.32 -10.96 8.36
CA ILE A 28 -15.30 -10.35 9.23
C ILE A 28 -15.93 -9.24 10.09
N PRO A 29 -15.91 -9.38 11.43
CA PRO A 29 -16.41 -8.32 12.30
C PRO A 29 -15.54 -7.07 12.18
N VAL A 30 -16.18 -5.90 12.26
CA VAL A 30 -15.49 -4.61 12.26
C VAL A 30 -14.58 -4.54 13.49
N THR A 31 -13.27 -4.51 13.29
CA THR A 31 -12.28 -4.48 14.37
C THR A 31 -12.31 -3.18 15.16
N TYR A 32 -12.67 -2.06 14.53
CA TYR A 32 -12.79 -0.76 15.17
C TYR A 32 -13.73 0.14 14.36
N ASP A 33 -14.70 0.77 15.02
CA ASP A 33 -15.77 1.53 14.37
C ASP A 33 -15.70 3.05 14.60
N GLY A 34 -14.73 3.53 15.37
CA GLY A 34 -14.48 4.95 15.64
C GLY A 34 -15.55 5.69 16.45
N ARG A 35 -16.65 5.04 16.83
CA ARG A 35 -17.81 5.73 17.46
C ARG A 35 -17.55 6.16 18.90
N GLY A 36 -16.56 5.56 19.57
CA GLY A 36 -16.18 5.87 20.95
C GLY A 36 -14.94 6.76 21.07
N THR A 37 -14.44 7.34 19.97
CA THR A 37 -13.15 8.02 19.97
C THR A 37 -13.28 9.47 19.55
N ASP A 38 -13.08 10.36 20.53
CA ASP A 38 -13.00 11.80 20.28
C ASP A 38 -11.61 12.17 19.76
N VAL A 39 -11.51 12.32 18.44
CA VAL A 39 -10.26 12.68 17.75
C VAL A 39 -9.72 14.05 18.18
N TYR A 40 -10.58 14.98 18.59
CA TYR A 40 -10.15 16.31 19.03
C TYR A 40 -9.56 16.27 20.42
N GLN A 41 -10.10 15.45 21.32
CA GLN A 41 -9.50 15.22 22.64
C GLN A 41 -8.16 14.50 22.53
N LEU A 42 -8.04 13.49 21.64
CA LEU A 42 -6.77 12.80 21.41
C LEU A 42 -5.65 13.72 20.92
N GLN A 43 -5.97 14.76 20.15
CA GLN A 43 -4.99 15.75 19.73
C GLN A 43 -4.54 16.67 20.88
N GLN A 44 -5.41 16.93 21.85
CA GLN A 44 -5.14 17.81 22.99
C GLN A 44 -4.41 17.06 24.11
N ASP A 45 -4.81 15.82 24.37
CA ASP A 45 -4.17 14.93 25.34
C ASP A 45 -3.89 13.55 24.71
N PRO A 46 -2.76 13.41 23.99
CA PRO A 46 -2.39 12.16 23.33
C PRO A 46 -2.09 11.00 24.29
N GLN A 47 -1.96 11.26 25.58
CA GLN A 47 -1.66 10.25 26.61
C GLN A 47 -2.91 9.76 27.35
N SER A 48 -4.07 10.35 27.06
CA SER A 48 -5.34 10.01 27.73
C SER A 48 -5.94 8.66 27.32
N TYR A 49 -5.43 8.02 26.26
CA TYR A 49 -6.00 6.79 25.72
C TYR A 49 -5.48 5.54 26.44
N ASP A 50 -6.34 4.53 26.60
CA ASP A 50 -5.93 3.23 27.12
C ASP A 50 -5.16 2.44 26.05
N VAL A 51 -3.88 2.20 26.34
CA VAL A 51 -2.93 1.50 25.48
C VAL A 51 -2.47 0.16 26.08
N SER A 52 -3.26 -0.40 27.00
CA SER A 52 -2.93 -1.64 27.71
C SER A 52 -3.31 -2.93 26.99
N ASP A 53 -4.27 -2.87 26.06
CA ASP A 53 -4.78 -4.03 25.32
C ASP A 53 -3.79 -4.63 24.29
N PRO A 54 -3.03 -3.83 23.50
CA PRO A 54 -2.11 -4.38 22.50
C PRO A 54 -0.96 -5.17 23.14
N ASP A 55 -0.49 -6.20 22.43
CA ASP A 55 0.62 -7.06 22.85
C ASP A 55 1.81 -7.05 21.85
N GLY A 56 2.89 -7.74 22.21
CA GLY A 56 4.05 -7.95 21.34
C GLY A 56 4.67 -6.65 20.78
N ALA A 57 4.93 -6.61 19.48
CA ALA A 57 5.46 -5.42 18.82
C ALA A 57 4.45 -4.28 18.74
N ALA A 58 3.14 -4.59 18.73
CA ALA A 58 2.10 -3.58 18.65
C ALA A 58 2.04 -2.74 19.94
N SER A 59 2.25 -3.35 21.11
CA SER A 59 2.29 -2.63 22.39
C SER A 59 3.39 -1.57 22.43
N ILE A 60 4.60 -1.93 21.99
CA ILE A 60 5.75 -1.01 21.92
C ILE A 60 5.46 0.15 20.97
N ILE A 61 4.92 -0.15 19.78
CA ILE A 61 4.59 0.87 18.80
C ILE A 61 3.52 1.81 19.37
N VAL A 62 2.44 1.28 19.94
CA VAL A 62 1.35 2.13 20.45
C VAL A 62 1.81 3.02 21.61
N GLN A 63 2.61 2.49 22.53
CA GLN A 63 3.05 3.22 23.72
C GLN A 63 4.18 4.21 23.44
N GLU A 64 5.12 3.87 22.56
CA GLU A 64 6.35 4.66 22.37
C GLU A 64 6.36 5.49 21.09
N ASN A 65 5.39 5.32 20.19
CA ASN A 65 5.37 5.98 18.88
C ASN A 65 5.60 7.50 19.00
N LEU A 66 4.74 8.21 19.71
CA LEU A 66 4.79 9.67 19.78
C LEU A 66 6.14 10.16 20.31
N ALA A 67 6.72 9.48 21.30
CA ALA A 67 8.02 9.81 21.86
C ALA A 67 9.17 9.56 20.87
N LYS A 68 9.12 8.47 20.11
CA LYS A 68 10.21 8.04 19.21
C LYS A 68 10.18 8.68 17.83
N THR A 69 9.00 8.97 17.28
CA THR A 69 8.82 9.39 15.88
C THR A 69 8.21 10.79 15.74
N GLN A 70 7.61 11.32 16.81
CA GLN A 70 6.81 12.56 16.79
C GLN A 70 5.57 12.48 15.87
N ALA A 71 5.22 11.30 15.34
CA ALA A 71 4.04 11.11 14.52
C ALA A 71 2.82 10.80 15.40
N VAL A 72 1.78 11.63 15.30
CA VAL A 72 0.50 11.42 16.01
C VAL A 72 -0.24 10.19 15.47
N ASN A 73 -0.03 9.84 14.20
CA ASN A 73 -0.65 8.67 13.59
C ASN A 73 0.31 7.47 13.63
N ASN A 74 -0.06 6.42 14.38
CA ASN A 74 0.70 5.19 14.49
C ASN A 74 0.92 4.49 13.13
N VAL A 75 -0.05 4.53 12.22
CA VAL A 75 0.10 3.90 10.89
C VAL A 75 1.18 4.62 10.08
N THR A 76 1.19 5.96 10.12
CA THR A 76 2.23 6.76 9.46
C THR A 76 3.60 6.45 10.04
N ALA A 77 3.71 6.38 11.37
CA ALA A 77 4.95 6.03 12.05
C ALA A 77 5.44 4.63 11.69
N ILE A 78 4.53 3.66 11.56
CA ILE A 78 4.89 2.30 11.13
C ILE A 78 5.48 2.36 9.72
N VAL A 79 4.78 2.99 8.79
CA VAL A 79 5.15 3.00 7.37
C VAL A 79 6.45 3.79 7.11
N PHE A 80 6.70 4.88 7.83
CA PHE A 80 7.85 5.75 7.56
C PHE A 80 9.01 5.63 8.55
N ASP A 81 8.75 5.34 9.82
CA ASP A 81 9.79 5.29 10.86
C ASP A 81 10.13 3.83 11.22
N PHE A 82 9.21 3.10 11.84
CA PHE A 82 9.51 1.74 12.34
C PHE A 82 9.78 0.73 11.22
N ARG A 83 9.11 0.87 10.08
CA ARG A 83 9.25 -0.01 8.89
C ARG A 83 9.49 0.78 7.62
N GLY A 84 10.20 1.91 7.74
CA GLY A 84 10.55 2.77 6.60
C GLY A 84 11.29 2.04 5.46
N TYR A 85 12.11 1.03 5.79
CA TYR A 85 12.81 0.24 4.78
C TYR A 85 11.88 -0.61 3.91
N ASP A 86 10.79 -1.14 4.47
CA ASP A 86 9.82 -1.93 3.70
C ASP A 86 9.10 -1.03 2.68
N THR A 87 8.64 0.14 3.10
CA THR A 87 8.00 1.16 2.25
C THR A 87 8.95 1.73 1.18
N LEU A 88 10.21 1.94 1.54
CA LEU A 88 11.26 2.34 0.60
C LEU A 88 11.45 1.23 -0.46
N GLY A 89 11.48 -0.03 -0.03
CA GLY A 89 11.53 -1.19 -0.92
C GLY A 89 10.37 -1.23 -1.92
N GLU A 90 9.13 -1.03 -1.45
CA GLU A 90 7.95 -0.94 -2.32
C GLU A 90 8.08 0.16 -3.37
N SER A 91 8.57 1.33 -2.97
CA SER A 91 8.82 2.46 -3.87
C SER A 91 9.86 2.12 -4.95
N PHE A 92 10.93 1.41 -4.59
CA PHE A 92 11.91 0.90 -5.55
C PHE A 92 11.32 -0.12 -6.51
N VAL A 93 10.48 -1.04 -6.01
CA VAL A 93 9.79 -2.03 -6.87
C VAL A 93 8.91 -1.33 -7.89
N LEU A 94 8.11 -0.33 -7.48
CA LEU A 94 7.27 0.46 -8.40
C LEU A 94 8.11 1.25 -9.41
N LEU A 95 9.20 1.87 -8.97
CA LEU A 95 10.12 2.58 -9.85
C LEU A 95 10.70 1.65 -10.92
N ILE A 96 11.23 0.50 -10.51
CA ILE A 96 11.79 -0.51 -11.42
C ILE A 96 10.72 -1.03 -12.39
N ALA A 97 9.49 -1.27 -11.92
CA ALA A 97 8.39 -1.71 -12.75
C ALA A 97 8.05 -0.67 -13.84
N ILE A 98 7.96 0.60 -13.47
CA ILE A 98 7.68 1.70 -14.41
C ILE A 98 8.84 1.87 -15.40
N THR A 99 10.09 1.90 -14.92
CA THR A 99 11.28 2.03 -15.77
C THR A 99 11.39 0.85 -16.72
N GLY A 100 11.19 -0.39 -16.24
CA GLY A 100 11.21 -1.60 -17.05
C GLY A 100 10.13 -1.61 -18.13
N ALA A 101 8.89 -1.26 -17.78
CA ALA A 101 7.80 -1.13 -18.74
C ALA A 101 8.10 -0.05 -19.80
N THR A 102 8.66 1.09 -19.38
CA THR A 102 9.01 2.19 -20.28
C THR A 102 10.10 1.78 -21.27
N VAL A 103 11.13 1.06 -20.83
CA VAL A 103 12.19 0.55 -21.70
C VAL A 103 11.64 -0.46 -22.71
N ILE A 104 10.77 -1.38 -22.29
CA ILE A 104 10.14 -2.38 -23.17
C ILE A 104 9.25 -1.72 -24.23
N LEU A 105 8.47 -0.70 -23.84
CA LEU A 105 7.54 -0.01 -24.73
C LEU A 105 8.21 1.07 -25.59
N ARG A 106 9.47 1.41 -25.32
CA ARG A 106 10.21 2.42 -26.09
C ARG A 106 10.35 1.97 -27.54
N ARG A 107 9.74 2.72 -28.47
CA ARG A 107 9.94 2.54 -29.91
C ARG A 107 11.42 2.73 -30.27
N GLN A 108 11.98 1.79 -31.04
CA GLN A 108 13.25 2.03 -31.70
C GLN A 108 13.06 3.07 -32.80
N THR A 109 13.64 4.26 -32.63
CA THR A 109 13.85 5.18 -33.74
C THR A 109 14.75 4.48 -34.74
N LYS A 110 14.27 4.22 -35.97
CA LYS A 110 15.13 3.73 -37.05
C LYS A 110 16.30 4.69 -37.17
N ARG A 111 17.51 4.18 -36.95
CA ARG A 111 18.75 4.90 -37.19
C ARG A 111 18.79 5.18 -38.70
N TRP A 112 18.80 6.45 -39.09
CA TRP A 112 18.88 6.86 -40.49
C TRP A 112 20.20 6.33 -41.04
N GLU A 113 20.14 5.24 -41.81
CA GLU A 113 21.25 4.79 -42.64
C GLU A 113 21.28 5.73 -43.84
N GLY A 114 22.25 6.65 -43.82
CA GLY A 114 22.43 7.68 -44.83
C GLY A 114 22.47 7.07 -46.22
N GLY A 115 21.75 7.71 -47.15
CA GLY A 115 21.60 7.25 -48.53
C GLY A 115 22.95 7.11 -49.23
N GLY A 116 23.16 5.94 -49.83
CA GLY A 116 24.09 5.80 -50.93
C GLY A 116 23.54 6.57 -52.13
N HIS A 117 24.18 7.69 -52.46
CA HIS A 117 24.04 8.30 -53.77
C HIS A 117 24.95 7.52 -54.73
N GLU A 118 24.32 6.88 -55.70
CA GLU A 118 24.89 6.48 -57.00
C GLU A 118 25.41 7.70 -57.77
#